data_AF-A0A6J5BV79-F1
#
_entry.id   AF-A0A6J5BV79-F1
#
_cell.length_a   1.000
_cell.length_b   1.000
_cell.length_c   1.000
_cell.angle_alpha   90.00
_cell.angle_beta   90.00
_cell.angle_gamma   90.00
#
_symmetry.space_group_name_H-M   'P 1'
#
loop_
_entity.id
_entity.type
_entity.pdbx_description
1 polymer ?
#
loop_
_entity_poly.entity_id
_entity_poly.type
_entity_poly.pdbx_seq_one_letter_code
_entity_poly.pdbx_strand_id
1 'polypeptide(L)'
;MNRKQKLLDGLNLKQLTGIEIGPLFRPVVTKSEGDVIYIDHADTESLRNKYRTNSAVDVNAIVEIDAVWGAQTLRECLKNRTVDYVIASHVIEHVPDLITWLEELHSVLNRQGELRLVVPDKRFTFDLIRRETELCDVLSAYIAHARVPQPICILDHLLNVSHVDPKRAWDTELNAESVERCHSFADAIPPATDSFQNGTYHDVHCWTFTPRSFASLFESLARAGLVHFACDNFFDTERYEIEFFVTLKTSDDQQQIVNSWAAMKNATKTSVPHDAASSSEPLPDLLDLERSRNLALLRKLEAAHRTIQELQDSTSWRVTGPLRSLGSTLRRKRQRA
;
A
#
# COMPACT_ATOMS: atom_id res chain seq x y z
N MET A 1 -0.49 -25.30 0.42
CA MET A 1 0.15 -25.15 -0.92
C MET A 1 1.40 -24.30 -0.73
N ASN A 2 2.49 -24.58 -1.44
CA ASN A 2 3.65 -23.68 -1.42
C ASN A 2 3.39 -22.42 -2.26
N ARG A 3 4.26 -21.41 -2.15
CA ARG A 3 4.17 -20.13 -2.88
C ARG A 3 3.92 -20.30 -4.39
N LYS A 4 4.73 -21.11 -5.06
CA LYS A 4 4.63 -21.36 -6.51
C LYS A 4 3.31 -22.03 -6.88
N GLN A 5 2.84 -22.99 -6.08
CA GLN A 5 1.55 -23.65 -6.29
C GLN A 5 0.37 -22.69 -6.18
N LYS A 6 0.39 -21.72 -5.24
CA LYS A 6 -0.66 -20.71 -5.11
C LYS A 6 -0.71 -19.78 -6.32
N LEU A 7 0.45 -19.32 -6.79
CA LEU A 7 0.57 -18.43 -7.94
C LEU A 7 0.11 -19.07 -9.25
N LEU A 8 0.41 -20.35 -9.44
CA LEU A 8 0.17 -21.08 -10.68
C LEU A 8 -1.12 -21.92 -10.64
N ASP A 9 -1.93 -21.75 -9.59
CA ASP A 9 -3.17 -22.50 -9.41
C ASP A 9 -4.11 -22.31 -10.60
N GLY A 10 -4.49 -23.43 -11.23
CA GLY A 10 -5.34 -23.45 -12.42
C GLY A 10 -4.65 -23.15 -13.76
N LEU A 11 -3.37 -22.76 -13.80
CA LEU A 11 -2.68 -22.44 -15.05
C LEU A 11 -2.10 -23.70 -15.73
N ASN A 12 -2.37 -23.85 -17.03
CA ASN A 12 -1.73 -24.87 -17.88
C ASN A 12 -0.58 -24.25 -18.67
N LEU A 13 0.60 -24.14 -18.05
CA LEU A 13 1.78 -23.44 -18.62
C LEU A 13 2.24 -23.95 -20.00
N LYS A 14 1.90 -25.18 -20.37
CA LYS A 14 2.25 -25.75 -21.68
C LYS A 14 1.42 -25.20 -22.84
N GLN A 15 0.29 -24.57 -22.53
CA GLN A 15 -0.67 -24.05 -23.51
C GLN A 15 -0.84 -22.53 -23.43
N LEU A 16 -0.32 -21.91 -22.36
CA LEU A 16 -0.51 -20.49 -22.07
C LEU A 16 0.80 -19.73 -22.28
N THR A 17 0.68 -18.52 -22.80
CA THR A 17 1.78 -17.55 -22.85
C THR A 17 1.65 -16.59 -21.69
N GLY A 18 2.75 -16.38 -20.96
CA GLY A 18 2.77 -15.54 -19.76
C GLY A 18 3.75 -14.38 -19.84
N ILE A 19 3.54 -13.41 -18.96
CA ILE A 19 4.56 -12.42 -18.58
C ILE A 19 4.90 -12.62 -17.11
N GLU A 20 6.17 -12.48 -16.77
CA GLU A 20 6.60 -12.26 -15.39
C GLU A 20 7.32 -10.91 -15.30
N ILE A 21 6.78 -10.02 -14.47
CA ILE A 21 7.33 -8.68 -14.22
C ILE A 21 8.22 -8.76 -12.99
N GLY A 22 9.47 -8.30 -13.13
CA GLY A 22 10.47 -8.30 -12.06
C GLY A 22 10.92 -9.70 -11.60
N PRO A 23 11.23 -10.67 -12.49
CA PRO A 23 11.65 -12.02 -12.07
C PRO A 23 13.02 -12.06 -11.38
N LEU A 24 13.85 -11.04 -11.62
CA LEU A 24 15.23 -10.90 -11.16
C LEU A 24 16.03 -12.21 -11.30
N PHE A 25 16.24 -12.95 -10.22
CA PHE A 25 17.07 -14.18 -10.19
C PHE A 25 16.31 -15.43 -9.72
N ARG A 26 15.00 -15.32 -9.44
CA ARG A 26 14.16 -16.42 -8.96
C ARG A 26 12.79 -16.38 -9.66
N PRO A 27 12.75 -16.60 -10.99
CA PRO A 27 11.50 -16.56 -11.73
C PRO A 27 10.51 -17.62 -11.19
N VAL A 28 9.24 -17.27 -11.15
CA VAL A 28 8.15 -18.18 -10.76
C VAL A 28 7.97 -19.25 -11.83
N VAL A 29 7.96 -18.86 -13.11
CA VAL A 29 7.90 -19.77 -14.24
C VAL A 29 9.21 -19.69 -15.01
N THR A 30 9.89 -20.81 -15.19
CA THR A 30 11.10 -20.84 -16.02
C THR A 30 10.74 -21.02 -17.50
N LYS A 31 11.63 -20.59 -18.40
CA LYS A 31 11.51 -20.82 -19.86
C LYS A 31 11.38 -22.30 -20.25
N SER A 32 11.82 -23.22 -19.40
CA SER A 32 11.64 -24.66 -19.60
C SER A 32 10.28 -25.19 -19.14
N GLU A 33 9.56 -24.44 -18.30
CA GLU A 33 8.24 -24.82 -17.77
C GLU A 33 7.09 -24.32 -18.64
N GLY A 34 7.25 -23.18 -19.32
CA GLY A 34 6.24 -22.60 -20.21
C GLY A 34 6.79 -21.46 -21.07
N ASP A 35 5.94 -20.96 -21.97
CA ASP A 35 6.24 -19.77 -22.77
C ASP A 35 6.01 -18.52 -21.90
N VAL A 36 7.09 -17.97 -21.36
CA VAL A 36 7.05 -16.80 -20.46
C VAL A 36 7.97 -15.71 -20.99
N ILE A 37 7.50 -14.46 -20.92
CA ILE A 37 8.25 -13.26 -21.27
C ILE A 37 8.64 -12.54 -19.98
N TYR A 38 9.92 -12.28 -19.80
CA TYR A 38 10.46 -11.57 -18.64
C TYR A 38 10.56 -10.09 -18.94
N ILE A 39 9.91 -9.29 -18.10
CA ILE A 39 9.87 -7.83 -18.22
C ILE A 39 10.39 -7.22 -16.94
N ASP A 40 11.19 -6.17 -17.07
CA ASP A 40 11.72 -5.42 -15.94
C ASP A 40 11.86 -3.93 -16.30
N HIS A 41 12.05 -3.07 -15.31
CA HIS A 41 12.30 -1.64 -15.49
C HIS A 41 13.70 -1.35 -16.04
N ALA A 42 14.61 -2.32 -15.94
CA ALA A 42 16.00 -2.22 -16.40
C ALA A 42 16.43 -3.49 -17.18
N ASP A 43 17.44 -3.36 -18.02
CA ASP A 43 18.01 -4.51 -18.74
C ASP A 43 18.84 -5.43 -17.82
N THR A 44 19.18 -6.62 -18.32
CA THR A 44 19.93 -7.63 -17.55
C THR A 44 21.26 -7.09 -17.03
N GLU A 45 21.99 -6.30 -17.82
CA GLU A 45 23.30 -5.77 -17.45
C GLU A 45 23.18 -4.75 -16.30
N SER A 46 22.21 -3.84 -16.41
CA SER A 46 21.89 -2.85 -15.40
C SER A 46 21.48 -3.51 -14.08
N LEU A 47 20.65 -4.57 -14.14
CA LEU A 47 20.25 -5.35 -12.97
C LEU A 47 21.46 -6.06 -12.33
N ARG A 48 22.30 -6.72 -13.13
CA ARG A 48 23.52 -7.37 -12.64
C ARG A 48 24.46 -6.38 -11.97
N ASN A 49 24.58 -5.17 -12.51
CA ASN A 49 25.38 -4.11 -11.91
C ASN A 49 24.76 -3.60 -10.60
N LYS A 50 23.44 -3.32 -10.58
CA LYS A 50 22.69 -2.87 -9.37
C LYS A 50 22.87 -3.85 -8.21
N TYR A 51 22.76 -5.15 -8.47
CA TYR A 51 22.81 -6.18 -7.43
C TYR A 51 24.20 -6.78 -7.19
N ARG A 52 25.25 -6.26 -7.84
CA ARG A 52 26.60 -6.84 -7.82
C ARG A 52 27.19 -7.02 -6.41
N THR A 53 26.81 -6.15 -5.48
CA THR A 53 27.29 -6.17 -4.08
C THR A 53 26.27 -6.69 -3.08
N ASN A 54 25.08 -7.13 -3.54
CA ASN A 54 24.04 -7.62 -2.66
C ASN A 54 24.19 -9.14 -2.47
N SER A 55 24.62 -9.56 -1.28
CA SER A 55 24.85 -10.98 -0.95
C SER A 55 23.57 -11.83 -0.94
N ALA A 56 22.38 -11.22 -0.90
CA ALA A 56 21.10 -11.93 -0.97
C ALA A 56 20.69 -12.28 -2.41
N VAL A 57 21.36 -11.71 -3.42
CA VAL A 57 21.07 -11.92 -4.84
C VAL A 57 22.19 -12.70 -5.50
N ASP A 58 21.85 -13.85 -6.08
CA ASP A 58 22.78 -14.55 -6.97
C ASP A 58 22.77 -13.87 -8.34
N VAL A 59 23.75 -13.00 -8.55
CA VAL A 59 23.91 -12.22 -9.79
C VAL A 59 24.04 -13.10 -11.03
N ASN A 60 24.59 -14.31 -10.89
CA ASN A 60 24.73 -15.25 -12.02
C ASN A 60 23.41 -15.96 -12.36
N ALA A 61 22.46 -15.98 -11.43
CA ALA A 61 21.13 -16.52 -11.63
C ALA A 61 20.14 -15.46 -12.15
N ILE A 62 20.54 -14.19 -12.28
CA ILE A 62 19.69 -13.15 -12.89
C ILE A 62 19.34 -13.56 -14.32
N VAL A 63 18.04 -13.65 -14.58
CA VAL A 63 17.49 -14.09 -15.86
C VAL A 63 17.69 -13.02 -16.93
N GLU A 64 17.79 -13.46 -18.18
CA GLU A 64 17.83 -12.53 -19.30
C GLU A 64 16.45 -11.88 -19.52
N ILE A 65 16.41 -10.56 -19.51
CA ILE A 65 15.18 -9.77 -19.70
C ILE A 65 14.84 -9.67 -21.18
N ASP A 66 13.61 -10.03 -21.56
CA ASP A 66 13.16 -10.01 -22.96
C ASP A 66 12.71 -8.62 -23.41
N ALA A 67 12.19 -7.80 -22.48
CA ALA A 67 11.77 -6.43 -22.75
C ALA A 67 11.91 -5.52 -21.52
N VAL A 68 12.39 -4.30 -21.75
CA VAL A 68 12.47 -3.26 -20.73
C VAL A 68 11.21 -2.40 -20.78
N TRP A 69 10.50 -2.31 -19.66
CA TRP A 69 9.31 -1.46 -19.51
C TRP A 69 9.65 -0.20 -18.73
N GLY A 70 9.68 0.94 -19.44
CA GLY A 70 10.02 2.25 -18.87
C GLY A 70 9.23 3.37 -19.53
N ALA A 71 9.82 4.03 -20.54
CA ALA A 71 9.18 5.17 -21.18
C ALA A 71 8.00 4.81 -22.10
N GLN A 72 8.03 3.61 -22.70
CA GLN A 72 6.98 3.10 -23.58
C GLN A 72 5.85 2.44 -22.78
N THR A 73 4.66 2.39 -23.38
CA THR A 73 3.54 1.59 -22.86
C THR A 73 3.92 0.10 -22.89
N LEU A 74 3.32 -0.71 -22.01
CA LEU A 74 3.55 -2.15 -21.97
C LEU A 74 3.15 -2.80 -23.30
N ARG A 75 2.10 -2.30 -23.92
CA ARG A 75 1.63 -2.75 -25.23
C ARG A 75 2.66 -2.53 -26.33
N GLU A 76 3.32 -1.37 -26.33
CA GLU A 76 4.42 -1.08 -27.26
C GLU A 76 5.63 -1.98 -26.99
N CYS A 77 6.01 -2.18 -25.72
CA CYS A 77 7.07 -3.10 -25.32
C CYS A 77 6.83 -4.53 -25.86
N LEU A 78 5.56 -4.98 -25.85
CA LEU A 78 5.16 -6.29 -26.37
C LEU A 78 4.90 -6.33 -27.88
N LYS A 79 5.02 -5.20 -28.59
CA LYS A 79 4.70 -5.07 -30.02
C LYS A 79 3.25 -5.47 -30.33
N ASN A 80 2.31 -5.02 -29.50
CA ASN A 80 0.87 -5.33 -29.58
C ASN A 80 0.49 -6.80 -29.39
N ARG A 81 1.41 -7.66 -28.92
CA ARG A 81 1.07 -9.02 -28.53
C ARG A 81 0.28 -9.01 -27.22
N THR A 82 -0.69 -9.92 -27.13
CA THR A 82 -1.43 -10.19 -25.89
C THR A 82 -1.02 -11.54 -25.31
N VAL A 83 -1.22 -11.70 -24.00
CA VAL A 83 -0.84 -12.89 -23.24
C VAL A 83 -2.00 -13.41 -22.40
N ASP A 84 -1.88 -14.64 -21.92
CA ASP A 84 -2.93 -15.30 -21.14
C ASP A 84 -2.83 -15.01 -19.64
N TYR A 85 -1.62 -14.74 -19.15
CA TYR A 85 -1.43 -14.36 -17.76
C TYR A 85 -0.26 -13.40 -17.56
N VAL A 86 -0.31 -12.62 -16.48
CA VAL A 86 0.80 -11.81 -15.98
C VAL A 86 1.05 -12.17 -14.52
N ILE A 87 2.30 -12.41 -14.15
CA ILE A 87 2.74 -12.57 -12.76
C ILE A 87 3.49 -11.31 -12.34
N ALA A 88 3.12 -10.75 -11.19
CA ALA A 88 3.81 -9.64 -10.57
C ALA A 88 3.95 -9.92 -9.06
N SER A 89 5.17 -10.20 -8.63
CA SER A 89 5.48 -10.64 -7.27
C SER A 89 6.31 -9.57 -6.58
N HIS A 90 5.75 -8.90 -5.57
CA HIS A 90 6.39 -7.76 -4.90
C HIS A 90 6.75 -6.62 -5.88
N VAL A 91 5.80 -6.31 -6.77
CA VAL A 91 5.94 -5.24 -7.77
C VAL A 91 4.92 -4.13 -7.51
N ILE A 92 3.68 -4.50 -7.17
CA ILE A 92 2.55 -3.57 -7.07
C ILE A 92 2.86 -2.42 -6.11
N GLU A 93 3.54 -2.70 -5.01
CA GLU A 93 3.94 -1.73 -3.99
C GLU A 93 4.98 -0.72 -4.50
N HIS A 94 5.74 -1.00 -5.56
CA HIS A 94 6.74 -0.10 -6.13
C HIS A 94 6.20 0.79 -7.26
N VAL A 95 5.00 0.50 -7.77
CA VAL A 95 4.42 1.20 -8.92
C VAL A 95 3.92 2.60 -8.52
N PRO A 96 4.41 3.70 -9.12
CA PRO A 96 4.00 5.05 -8.72
C PRO A 96 2.56 5.42 -9.08
N ASP A 97 2.05 4.93 -10.21
CA ASP A 97 0.68 5.16 -10.67
C ASP A 97 -0.02 3.80 -10.82
N LEU A 98 -0.70 3.39 -9.75
CA LEU A 98 -1.34 2.09 -9.65
C LEU A 98 -2.45 1.89 -10.69
N ILE A 99 -3.25 2.92 -10.95
CA ILE A 99 -4.40 2.81 -11.85
C ILE A 99 -3.92 2.64 -13.28
N THR A 100 -3.02 3.51 -13.76
CA THR A 100 -2.49 3.38 -15.12
C THR A 100 -1.69 2.09 -15.29
N TRP A 101 -0.98 1.61 -14.27
CA TRP A 101 -0.32 0.30 -14.35
C TRP A 101 -1.30 -0.86 -14.51
N LEU A 102 -2.44 -0.84 -13.81
CA LEU A 102 -3.51 -1.83 -14.01
C LEU A 102 -4.13 -1.71 -15.42
N GLU A 103 -4.32 -0.50 -15.95
CA GLU A 103 -4.80 -0.29 -17.32
C GLU A 103 -3.83 -0.86 -18.36
N GLU A 104 -2.52 -0.64 -18.19
CA GLU A 104 -1.46 -1.18 -19.05
C GLU A 104 -1.46 -2.72 -19.04
N LEU A 105 -1.57 -3.33 -17.85
CA LEU A 105 -1.69 -4.78 -17.70
C LEU A 105 -2.95 -5.32 -18.37
N HIS A 106 -4.10 -4.65 -18.18
CA HIS A 106 -5.34 -5.02 -18.84
C HIS A 106 -5.21 -4.96 -20.37
N SER A 107 -4.48 -3.97 -20.90
CA SER A 107 -4.32 -3.76 -22.34
C SER A 107 -3.56 -4.88 -23.07
N VAL A 108 -2.78 -5.67 -22.33
CA VAL A 108 -1.96 -6.77 -22.87
C VAL A 108 -2.48 -8.15 -22.51
N LEU A 109 -3.52 -8.23 -21.69
CA LEU A 109 -4.17 -9.49 -21.38
C LEU A 109 -5.24 -9.84 -22.42
N ASN A 110 -5.36 -11.13 -22.72
CA ASN A 110 -6.50 -11.67 -23.46
C ASN A 110 -7.81 -11.46 -22.68
N ARG A 111 -8.98 -11.61 -23.33
CA ARG A 111 -10.30 -11.45 -22.69
C ARG A 111 -10.57 -12.37 -21.49
N GLN A 112 -9.85 -13.48 -21.40
CA GLN A 112 -9.91 -14.43 -20.28
C GLN A 112 -8.60 -14.40 -19.47
N GLY A 113 -7.78 -13.39 -19.69
CA GLY A 113 -6.45 -13.29 -19.13
C GLY A 113 -6.48 -12.95 -17.65
N GLU A 114 -5.42 -13.36 -16.97
CA GLU A 114 -5.35 -13.30 -15.52
C GLU A 114 -4.09 -12.60 -15.03
N LEU A 115 -4.25 -11.70 -14.06
CA LEU A 115 -3.14 -11.10 -13.34
C LEU A 115 -2.98 -11.82 -11.99
N ARG A 116 -1.78 -12.33 -11.74
CA ARG A 116 -1.40 -13.07 -10.53
C ARG A 116 -0.46 -12.22 -9.70
N LEU A 117 -0.95 -11.74 -8.56
CA LEU A 117 -0.20 -10.89 -7.66
C LEU A 117 0.28 -11.66 -6.44
N VAL A 118 1.51 -11.35 -6.01
CA VAL A 118 1.96 -11.56 -4.64
C VAL A 118 2.21 -10.21 -4.01
N VAL A 119 1.52 -9.93 -2.92
CA VAL A 119 1.51 -8.63 -2.27
C VAL A 119 2.06 -8.78 -0.85
N PRO A 120 3.03 -7.95 -0.44
CA PRO A 120 3.47 -7.93 0.94
C PRO A 120 2.32 -7.52 1.86
N ASP A 121 2.13 -8.29 2.92
CA ASP A 121 1.26 -7.92 4.02
C ASP A 121 2.06 -7.07 5.00
N LYS A 122 1.77 -5.77 5.03
CA LYS A 122 2.53 -4.81 5.84
C LYS A 122 2.68 -5.24 7.29
N ARG A 123 1.70 -5.98 7.85
CA ARG A 123 1.69 -6.42 9.25
C ARG A 123 2.90 -7.26 9.63
N PHE A 124 3.55 -7.90 8.65
CA PHE A 124 4.64 -8.84 8.87
C PHE A 124 5.91 -8.48 8.09
N THR A 125 5.94 -7.30 7.47
CA THR A 125 7.12 -6.78 6.76
C THR A 125 7.70 -5.58 7.49
N PHE A 126 8.77 -5.02 6.94
CA PHE A 126 9.36 -3.77 7.44
C PHE A 126 8.41 -2.56 7.33
N ASP A 127 7.28 -2.69 6.61
CA ASP A 127 6.23 -1.68 6.50
C ASP A 127 5.24 -1.69 7.67
N LEU A 128 5.49 -2.48 8.72
CA LEU A 128 4.58 -2.72 9.84
C LEU A 128 3.94 -1.45 10.41
N ILE A 129 4.73 -0.40 10.60
CA ILE A 129 4.28 0.84 11.23
C ILE A 129 3.86 1.91 10.23
N ARG A 130 3.93 1.63 8.92
CA ARG A 130 3.42 2.53 7.87
C ARG A 130 1.90 2.55 7.90
N ARG A 131 1.31 3.62 7.36
CA ARG A 131 -0.13 3.67 7.14
C ARG A 131 -0.54 2.80 5.95
N GLU A 132 -1.73 2.24 6.00
CA GLU A 132 -2.33 1.58 4.83
C GLU A 132 -2.54 2.59 3.69
N THR A 133 -2.55 2.07 2.46
CA THR A 133 -2.79 2.88 1.27
C THR A 133 -4.20 3.44 1.26
N GLU A 134 -4.33 4.75 1.12
CA GLU A 134 -5.63 5.44 1.05
C GLU A 134 -6.02 5.72 -0.41
N LEU A 135 -7.33 5.73 -0.67
CA LEU A 135 -7.88 5.99 -2.01
C LEU A 135 -7.41 7.35 -2.58
N CYS A 136 -7.34 8.38 -1.74
CA CYS A 136 -6.94 9.72 -2.18
C CYS A 136 -5.50 9.80 -2.67
N ASP A 137 -4.57 9.01 -2.09
CA ASP A 137 -3.19 8.98 -2.55
C ASP A 137 -3.08 8.33 -3.93
N VAL A 138 -3.80 7.23 -4.14
CA VAL A 138 -3.85 6.52 -5.42
C VAL A 138 -4.46 7.41 -6.51
N LEU A 139 -5.58 8.08 -6.22
CA LEU A 139 -6.21 9.01 -7.15
C LEU A 139 -5.31 10.22 -7.45
N SER A 140 -4.61 10.75 -6.44
CA SER A 140 -3.67 11.85 -6.63
C SER A 140 -2.53 11.46 -7.58
N ALA A 141 -1.94 10.28 -7.39
CA ALA A 141 -0.88 9.76 -8.25
C ALA A 141 -1.34 9.52 -9.69
N TYR A 142 -2.57 8.99 -9.85
CA TYR A 142 -3.20 8.80 -11.17
C TYR A 142 -3.45 10.11 -11.91
N ILE A 143 -3.99 11.13 -11.22
CA ILE A 143 -4.21 12.47 -11.79
C ILE A 143 -2.87 13.11 -12.20
N ALA A 144 -1.82 12.87 -11.43
CA ALA A 144 -0.47 13.36 -11.73
C ALA A 144 0.25 12.55 -12.82
N HIS A 145 -0.32 11.42 -13.27
CA HIS A 145 0.34 10.45 -14.15
C HIS A 145 1.75 10.08 -13.66
N ALA A 146 1.87 9.80 -12.36
CA ALA A 146 3.16 9.63 -11.70
C ALA A 146 4.03 8.58 -12.41
N ARG A 147 5.23 8.97 -12.83
CA ARG A 147 6.24 8.08 -13.42
C ARG A 147 7.34 7.69 -12.43
N VAL A 148 7.43 8.40 -11.31
CA VAL A 148 8.35 8.12 -10.21
C VAL A 148 7.61 8.26 -8.88
N PRO A 149 8.06 7.58 -7.82
CA PRO A 149 7.44 7.67 -6.50
C PRO A 149 7.34 9.12 -6.03
N GLN A 150 6.13 9.53 -5.66
CA GLN A 150 5.88 10.90 -5.23
C GLN A 150 6.56 11.17 -3.86
N PRO A 151 6.88 12.43 -3.53
CA PRO A 151 7.58 12.76 -2.28
C PRO A 151 6.89 12.21 -1.04
N ILE A 152 5.55 12.19 -1.02
CA ILE A 152 4.79 11.62 0.10
C ILE A 152 5.05 10.12 0.29
N CYS A 153 5.17 9.36 -0.80
CA CYS A 153 5.50 7.94 -0.77
C CYS A 153 6.92 7.70 -0.24
N ILE A 154 7.88 8.49 -0.72
CA ILE A 154 9.28 8.39 -0.29
C ILE A 154 9.42 8.73 1.20
N LEU A 155 8.79 9.82 1.65
CA LEU A 155 8.81 10.22 3.05
C LEU A 155 8.10 9.19 3.95
N ASP A 156 6.90 8.73 3.55
CA ASP A 156 6.17 7.71 4.31
C ASP A 156 6.97 6.41 4.43
N HIS A 157 7.62 5.97 3.35
CA HIS A 157 8.47 4.78 3.37
C HIS A 157 9.70 4.99 4.27
N LEU A 158 10.58 5.94 3.95
CA LEU A 158 11.86 6.08 4.65
C LEU A 158 11.68 6.42 6.13
N LEU A 159 10.68 7.21 6.51
CA LEU A 159 10.47 7.57 7.92
C LEU A 159 9.83 6.46 8.77
N ASN A 160 9.30 5.40 8.16
CA ASN A 160 8.52 4.38 8.87
C ASN A 160 8.91 2.93 8.54
N VAL A 161 9.83 2.69 7.61
CA VAL A 161 10.44 1.37 7.45
C VAL A 161 11.21 1.04 8.72
N SER A 162 10.97 -0.15 9.26
CA SER A 162 11.50 -0.59 10.55
C SER A 162 12.09 -1.99 10.50
N HIS A 163 13.00 -2.28 11.43
CA HIS A 163 13.52 -3.62 11.65
C HIS A 163 12.42 -4.50 12.26
N VAL A 164 11.87 -5.40 11.46
CA VAL A 164 10.79 -6.31 11.84
C VAL A 164 11.25 -7.75 11.64
N ASP A 165 11.13 -8.56 12.70
CA ASP A 165 11.22 -10.01 12.61
C ASP A 165 9.81 -10.55 12.31
N PRO A 166 9.57 -11.20 11.15
CA PRO A 166 8.24 -11.67 10.77
C PRO A 166 7.63 -12.63 11.78
N LYS A 167 8.43 -13.52 12.38
CA LYS A 167 7.93 -14.50 13.34
C LYS A 167 7.43 -13.79 14.61
N ARG A 168 8.20 -12.83 15.12
CA ARG A 168 7.80 -11.99 16.26
C ARG A 168 6.55 -11.18 15.94
N ALA A 169 6.39 -10.68 14.71
CA ALA A 169 5.19 -9.96 14.28
C ALA A 169 3.92 -10.84 14.26
N TRP A 170 4.07 -12.15 14.05
CA TRP A 170 2.97 -13.11 14.21
C TRP A 170 2.68 -13.45 15.68
N ASP A 171 3.74 -13.72 16.45
CA ASP A 171 3.60 -14.21 17.82
C ASP A 171 3.21 -13.10 18.81
N THR A 172 3.48 -11.83 18.49
CA THR A 172 3.25 -10.69 19.38
C THR A 172 2.72 -9.47 18.62
N GLU A 173 1.95 -8.62 19.31
CA GLU A 173 1.54 -7.34 18.77
C GLU A 173 2.74 -6.37 18.75
N LEU A 174 3.15 -5.96 17.54
CA LEU A 174 4.18 -4.95 17.34
C LEU A 174 3.55 -3.62 16.91
N ASN A 175 4.17 -2.54 17.33
CA ASN A 175 3.80 -1.16 17.02
C ASN A 175 5.06 -0.26 16.92
N ALA A 176 4.85 1.03 16.67
CA ALA A 176 5.91 2.04 16.50
C ALA A 176 6.83 2.25 17.71
N GLU A 177 6.44 1.81 18.91
CA GLU A 177 7.28 1.88 20.12
C GLU A 177 8.12 0.61 20.30
N SER A 178 7.73 -0.49 19.66
CA SER A 178 8.33 -1.82 19.83
C SER A 178 9.35 -2.22 18.76
N VAL A 179 9.53 -1.36 17.75
CA VAL A 179 10.42 -1.56 16.60
C VAL A 179 11.30 -0.33 16.36
N GLU A 180 12.48 -0.55 15.81
CA GLU A 180 13.43 0.51 15.47
C GLU A 180 13.27 0.92 14.00
N ARG A 181 13.26 2.22 13.72
CA ARG A 181 13.22 2.77 12.36
C ARG A 181 14.58 2.66 11.70
N CYS A 182 14.59 2.29 10.42
CA CYS A 182 15.83 2.12 9.65
C CYS A 182 16.49 3.45 9.23
N HIS A 183 15.71 4.54 9.15
CA HIS A 183 16.19 5.82 8.65
C HIS A 183 15.73 7.01 9.50
N SER A 184 16.44 8.12 9.35
CA SER A 184 16.16 9.41 9.97
C SER A 184 15.51 10.39 8.99
N PHE A 185 15.07 11.55 9.50
CA PHE A 185 14.63 12.67 8.65
C PHE A 185 15.74 13.17 7.71
N ALA A 186 16.99 13.13 8.15
CA ALA A 186 18.12 13.56 7.32
C ALA A 186 18.33 12.64 6.12
N ASP A 187 17.97 11.36 6.25
CA ASP A 187 18.05 10.37 5.17
C ASP A 187 16.84 10.47 4.21
N ALA A 188 15.66 10.85 4.73
CA ALA A 188 14.41 10.85 3.96
C ALA A 188 14.18 12.12 3.11
N ILE A 189 14.62 13.28 3.59
CA ILE A 189 14.36 14.56 2.91
C ILE A 189 15.08 14.69 1.55
N PRO A 190 16.38 14.33 1.42
CA PRO A 190 17.09 14.43 0.14
C PRO A 190 16.44 13.64 -1.01
N PRO A 191 16.13 12.33 -0.89
CA PRO A 191 15.52 11.58 -2.00
C PRO A 191 14.10 12.08 -2.33
N ALA A 192 13.32 12.51 -1.33
CA ALA A 192 12.01 13.09 -1.58
C ALA A 192 12.09 14.42 -2.35
N THR A 193 13.08 15.26 -2.02
CA THR A 193 13.35 16.52 -2.72
C THR A 193 13.83 16.27 -4.15
N ASP A 194 14.73 15.31 -4.32
CA ASP A 194 15.29 14.93 -5.62
C ASP A 194 14.23 14.36 -6.56
N SER A 195 13.35 13.48 -6.08
CA SER A 195 12.18 13.01 -6.84
C SER A 195 11.30 14.18 -7.30
N PHE A 196 10.99 15.12 -6.40
CA PHE A 196 10.13 16.27 -6.74
C PHE A 196 10.76 17.22 -7.76
N GLN A 197 12.04 17.54 -7.59
CA GLN A 197 12.73 18.57 -8.39
C GLN A 197 13.24 18.03 -9.72
N ASN A 198 13.76 16.80 -9.72
CA ASN A 198 14.48 16.23 -10.85
C ASN A 198 13.74 15.07 -11.51
N GLY A 199 12.66 14.56 -10.89
CA GLY A 199 11.95 13.38 -11.39
C GLY A 199 12.79 12.11 -11.27
N THR A 200 13.73 12.06 -10.33
CA THR A 200 14.58 10.88 -10.11
C THR A 200 13.76 9.74 -9.50
N TYR A 201 13.92 8.54 -10.04
CA TYR A 201 13.33 7.33 -9.46
C TYR A 201 14.09 6.91 -8.20
N HIS A 202 13.36 6.69 -7.11
CA HIS A 202 13.88 6.15 -5.86
C HIS A 202 13.15 4.86 -5.55
N ASP A 203 13.88 3.77 -5.30
CA ASP A 203 13.31 2.44 -5.10
C ASP A 203 12.71 2.31 -3.70
N VAL A 204 11.42 2.63 -3.59
CA VAL A 204 10.64 2.61 -2.33
C VAL A 204 9.28 1.97 -2.56
N HIS A 205 8.67 1.45 -1.50
CA HIS A 205 7.28 1.03 -1.55
C HIS A 205 6.37 2.27 -1.54
N CYS A 206 5.72 2.57 -2.67
CA CYS A 206 4.66 3.56 -2.80
C CYS A 206 3.42 3.19 -1.98
N TRP A 207 3.07 1.91 -1.96
CA TRP A 207 1.83 1.41 -1.37
C TRP A 207 2.08 0.36 -0.31
N THR A 208 1.25 0.33 0.74
CA THR A 208 1.23 -0.76 1.72
C THR A 208 -0.17 -1.31 1.89
N PHE A 209 -0.26 -2.62 2.13
CA PHE A 209 -1.53 -3.31 2.17
C PHE A 209 -1.55 -4.35 3.29
N THR A 210 -2.71 -4.45 3.93
CA THR A 210 -3.25 -5.73 4.43
C THR A 210 -4.19 -6.34 3.38
N PRO A 211 -4.47 -7.65 3.42
CA PRO A 211 -5.45 -8.28 2.51
C PRO A 211 -6.81 -7.56 2.49
N ARG A 212 -7.27 -7.09 3.66
CA ARG A 212 -8.55 -6.37 3.81
C ARG A 212 -8.49 -4.97 3.22
N SER A 213 -7.44 -4.20 3.50
CA SER A 213 -7.26 -2.85 2.93
C SER A 213 -7.11 -2.90 1.41
N PHE A 214 -6.40 -3.89 0.88
CA PHE A 214 -6.27 -4.15 -0.55
C PHE A 214 -7.64 -4.35 -1.21
N ALA A 215 -8.43 -5.28 -0.68
CA ALA A 215 -9.78 -5.55 -1.20
C ALA A 215 -10.70 -4.33 -1.08
N SER A 216 -10.57 -3.55 0.00
CA SER A 216 -11.36 -2.33 0.21
C SER A 216 -11.02 -1.24 -0.81
N LEU A 217 -9.72 -1.03 -1.07
CA LEU A 217 -9.26 -0.08 -2.08
C LEU A 217 -9.74 -0.48 -3.48
N PHE A 218 -9.55 -1.75 -3.87
CA PHE A 218 -9.98 -2.24 -5.17
C PHE A 218 -11.50 -2.22 -5.35
N GLU A 219 -12.28 -2.46 -4.29
CA GLU A 219 -13.73 -2.27 -4.33
C GLU A 219 -14.09 -0.80 -4.62
N SER A 220 -13.44 0.16 -3.95
CA SER A 220 -13.67 1.59 -4.18
C SER A 220 -13.28 2.01 -5.60
N LEU A 221 -12.13 1.57 -6.10
CA LEU A 221 -11.68 1.84 -7.47
C LEU A 221 -12.63 1.22 -8.51
N ALA A 222 -13.12 0.01 -8.27
CA ALA A 222 -14.12 -0.64 -9.12
C ALA A 222 -15.45 0.13 -9.15
N ARG A 223 -15.92 0.62 -8.00
CA ARG A 223 -17.13 1.48 -7.94
C ARG A 223 -16.96 2.79 -8.72
N ALA A 224 -15.73 3.32 -8.76
CA ALA A 224 -15.40 4.50 -9.55
C ALA A 224 -15.20 4.19 -11.05
N GLY A 225 -15.16 2.91 -11.45
CA GLY A 225 -14.92 2.50 -12.84
C GLY A 225 -13.45 2.61 -13.28
N LEU A 226 -12.52 2.64 -12.32
CA LEU A 226 -11.07 2.82 -12.57
C LEU A 226 -10.29 1.50 -12.59
N VAL A 227 -10.97 0.35 -12.39
CA VAL A 227 -10.35 -0.97 -12.41
C VAL A 227 -11.26 -1.95 -13.16
N HIS A 228 -10.68 -2.64 -14.15
CA HIS A 228 -11.35 -3.62 -15.02
C HIS A 228 -10.99 -5.07 -14.68
N PHE A 229 -10.73 -5.32 -13.39
CA PHE A 229 -10.34 -6.63 -12.87
C PHE A 229 -11.22 -7.05 -11.71
N ALA A 230 -11.86 -8.21 -11.82
CA ALA A 230 -12.53 -8.88 -10.72
C ALA A 230 -11.53 -9.73 -9.91
N CYS A 231 -11.76 -9.86 -8.61
CA CYS A 231 -11.06 -10.83 -7.78
C CYS A 231 -11.62 -12.23 -8.05
N ASP A 232 -10.84 -13.08 -8.71
CA ASP A 232 -11.24 -14.45 -9.07
C ASP A 232 -10.89 -15.45 -7.95
N ASN A 233 -9.70 -15.32 -7.37
CA ASN A 233 -9.24 -16.15 -6.26
C ASN A 233 -8.30 -15.35 -5.34
N PHE A 234 -8.23 -15.71 -4.06
CA PHE A 234 -7.23 -15.17 -3.15
C PHE A 234 -6.76 -16.21 -2.12
N PHE A 235 -5.51 -16.09 -1.72
CA PHE A 235 -4.97 -16.81 -0.56
C PHE A 235 -4.53 -15.77 0.46
N ASP A 236 -5.20 -15.76 1.62
CA ASP A 236 -4.87 -14.89 2.75
C ASP A 236 -3.44 -15.15 3.26
N THR A 237 -2.89 -14.22 4.03
CA THR A 237 -1.58 -14.37 4.66
C THR A 237 -1.61 -15.53 5.65
N GLU A 238 -0.78 -16.54 5.39
CA GLU A 238 -0.65 -17.71 6.26
C GLU A 238 0.28 -17.42 7.44
N ARG A 239 0.09 -18.15 8.55
CA ARG A 239 0.91 -17.93 9.76
C ARG A 239 2.39 -18.13 9.45
N TYR A 240 3.22 -17.20 9.92
CA TYR A 240 4.66 -17.10 9.65
C TYR A 240 5.05 -16.76 8.21
N GLU A 241 4.09 -16.43 7.35
CA GLU A 241 4.34 -15.84 6.05
C GLU A 241 4.16 -14.32 6.10
N ILE A 242 4.66 -13.62 5.06
CA ILE A 242 4.65 -12.14 5.01
C ILE A 242 3.86 -11.59 3.84
N GLU A 243 3.18 -12.44 3.09
CA GLU A 243 2.58 -12.10 1.81
C GLU A 243 1.26 -12.84 1.59
N PHE A 244 0.39 -12.22 0.80
CA PHE A 244 -0.87 -12.80 0.34
C PHE A 244 -0.92 -12.80 -1.18
N PHE A 245 -1.82 -13.60 -1.73
CA PHE A 245 -1.90 -13.87 -3.16
C PHE A 245 -3.28 -13.48 -3.67
N VAL A 246 -3.33 -12.81 -4.81
CA VAL A 246 -4.58 -12.42 -5.46
C VAL A 246 -4.52 -12.78 -6.93
N THR A 247 -5.55 -13.47 -7.40
CA THR A 247 -5.80 -13.71 -8.82
C THR A 247 -6.88 -12.77 -9.28
N LEU A 248 -6.53 -11.93 -10.26
CA LEU A 248 -7.40 -10.95 -10.86
C LEU A 248 -7.75 -11.41 -12.27
N LYS A 249 -9.01 -11.31 -12.65
CA LYS A 249 -9.49 -11.70 -13.98
C LYS A 249 -10.14 -10.51 -14.67
N THR A 250 -9.84 -10.32 -15.95
CA THR A 250 -10.42 -9.24 -16.76
C THR A 250 -11.94 -9.33 -16.78
N SER A 251 -12.64 -8.23 -16.53
CA SER A 251 -14.11 -8.17 -16.66
C SER A 251 -14.56 -6.76 -17.06
N ASP A 252 -15.58 -6.71 -17.91
CA ASP A 252 -16.27 -5.48 -18.33
C ASP A 252 -17.51 -5.20 -17.47
N ASP A 253 -17.92 -6.14 -16.59
CA ASP A 253 -19.09 -6.00 -15.72
C ASP A 253 -18.70 -5.37 -14.38
N GLN A 254 -18.94 -4.06 -14.26
CA GLN A 254 -18.62 -3.29 -13.07
C GLN A 254 -19.27 -3.86 -11.79
N GLN A 255 -20.51 -4.34 -11.86
CA GLN A 255 -21.20 -4.86 -10.69
C GLN A 255 -20.58 -6.19 -10.24
N GLN A 256 -20.22 -7.06 -11.19
CA GLN A 256 -19.48 -8.28 -10.90
C GLN A 256 -18.13 -7.98 -10.24
N ILE A 257 -17.39 -7.01 -10.79
CA ILE A 257 -16.08 -6.61 -10.26
C ILE A 257 -16.21 -6.13 -8.81
N VAL A 258 -17.13 -5.20 -8.54
CA VAL A 258 -17.37 -4.67 -7.19
C VAL A 258 -17.75 -5.79 -6.22
N ASN A 259 -18.65 -6.70 -6.63
CA ASN A 259 -19.09 -7.81 -5.79
C ASN A 259 -17.95 -8.77 -5.45
N SER A 260 -17.03 -9.02 -6.39
CA SER A 260 -15.88 -9.90 -6.19
C SER A 260 -14.91 -9.35 -5.14
N TRP A 261 -14.62 -8.04 -5.16
CA TRP A 261 -13.76 -7.39 -4.16
C TRP A 261 -14.43 -7.30 -2.80
N ALA A 262 -15.73 -7.05 -2.76
CA ALA A 262 -16.50 -7.10 -1.51
C ALA A 262 -16.48 -8.52 -0.89
N ALA A 263 -16.56 -9.57 -1.73
CA ALA A 263 -16.46 -10.95 -1.28
C ALA A 263 -15.08 -11.27 -0.69
N MET A 264 -13.99 -10.89 -1.36
CA MET A 264 -12.63 -11.02 -0.81
C MET A 264 -12.52 -10.27 0.52
N LYS A 265 -12.93 -8.99 0.56
CA LYS A 265 -12.89 -8.17 1.78
C LYS A 265 -13.57 -8.87 2.95
N ASN A 266 -14.74 -9.47 2.74
CA ASN A 266 -15.48 -10.18 3.78
C ASN A 266 -14.83 -11.50 4.21
N ALA A 267 -14.13 -12.18 3.29
CA ALA A 267 -13.45 -13.45 3.56
C ALA A 267 -12.09 -13.29 4.27
N THR A 268 -11.47 -12.10 4.24
CA THR A 268 -10.16 -11.87 4.89
C THR A 268 -10.21 -12.02 6.41
N LYS A 269 -9.18 -12.65 6.98
CA LYS A 269 -9.00 -12.81 8.42
C LYS A 269 -8.71 -11.43 9.05
N THR A 270 -9.60 -11.00 9.95
CA THR A 270 -9.52 -9.68 10.61
C THR A 270 -8.45 -9.58 11.68
N SER A 271 -8.00 -10.70 12.26
CA SER A 271 -7.01 -10.71 13.35
C SER A 271 -5.82 -11.60 13.02
N VAL A 272 -4.64 -11.15 13.46
CA VAL A 272 -3.48 -12.02 13.65
C VAL A 272 -3.83 -12.94 14.83
N PRO A 273 -3.86 -14.27 14.69
CA PRO A 273 -4.09 -15.16 15.82
C PRO A 273 -2.86 -15.07 16.73
N HIS A 274 -2.93 -14.24 17.76
CA HIS A 274 -1.95 -14.29 18.84
C HIS A 274 -2.23 -15.55 19.65
N ASP A 275 -1.22 -16.38 19.91
CA ASP A 275 -1.29 -17.47 20.90
C ASP A 275 -1.29 -16.85 22.30
N ALA A 276 -2.32 -16.06 22.59
CA ALA A 276 -2.61 -15.62 23.92
C ALA A 276 -3.53 -16.67 24.55
N ALA A 277 -2.98 -17.47 25.45
CA ALA A 277 -3.76 -17.95 26.57
C ALA A 277 -4.22 -16.72 27.37
N SER A 278 -5.30 -16.07 26.93
CA SER A 278 -5.98 -15.05 27.71
C SER A 278 -7.43 -14.92 27.28
N SER A 279 -8.31 -15.37 28.18
CA SER A 279 -9.61 -14.77 28.50
C SER A 279 -10.41 -14.19 27.34
N SER A 280 -11.40 -14.96 26.91
CA SER A 280 -12.62 -14.45 26.31
C SER A 280 -13.32 -13.46 27.25
N GLU A 281 -13.00 -12.17 27.15
CA GLU A 281 -13.89 -11.10 27.59
C GLU A 281 -14.68 -10.64 26.35
N PRO A 282 -16.02 -10.62 26.39
CA PRO A 282 -16.81 -10.34 25.21
C PRO A 282 -16.70 -8.85 24.80
N LEU A 283 -16.79 -8.61 23.49
CA LEU A 283 -16.71 -7.31 22.81
C LEU A 283 -17.78 -6.23 23.15
N PRO A 284 -18.83 -6.42 23.99
CA PRO A 284 -19.72 -5.32 24.39
C PRO A 284 -19.04 -4.19 25.19
N ASP A 285 -17.92 -4.47 25.87
CA ASP A 285 -17.40 -3.55 26.90
C ASP A 285 -16.65 -2.34 26.33
N LEU A 286 -16.02 -2.45 25.15
CA LEU A 286 -15.29 -1.35 24.51
C LEU A 286 -16.20 -0.21 24.04
N LEU A 287 -17.37 -0.54 23.46
CA LEU A 287 -18.35 0.45 23.01
C LEU A 287 -18.97 1.19 24.19
N ASP A 288 -19.23 0.49 25.30
CA ASP A 288 -19.76 1.12 26.51
C ASP A 288 -18.70 1.91 27.29
N LEU A 289 -17.43 1.51 27.21
CA LEU A 289 -16.29 2.27 27.72
C LEU A 289 -16.10 3.57 26.91
N GLU A 290 -16.17 3.51 25.58
CA GLU A 290 -16.11 4.69 24.71
C GLU A 290 -17.30 5.62 24.93
N ARG A 291 -18.51 5.09 25.06
CA ARG A 291 -19.70 5.88 25.42
C ARG A 291 -19.53 6.58 26.76
N SER A 292 -19.00 5.88 27.76
CA SER A 292 -18.75 6.43 29.09
C SER A 292 -17.69 7.53 29.07
N ARG A 293 -16.61 7.33 28.30
CA ARG A 293 -15.57 8.36 28.07
C ARG A 293 -16.14 9.60 27.36
N ASN A 294 -16.94 9.41 26.32
CA ASN A 294 -17.58 10.49 25.58
C ASN A 294 -18.55 11.28 26.48
N LEU A 295 -19.34 10.60 27.32
CA LEU A 295 -20.23 11.25 28.27
C LEU A 295 -19.45 12.08 29.31
N ALA A 296 -18.33 11.54 29.81
CA ALA A 296 -17.46 12.25 30.75
C ALA A 296 -16.80 13.47 30.11
N LEU A 297 -16.40 13.39 28.83
CA LEU A 297 -15.88 14.52 28.07
C LEU A 297 -16.93 15.60 27.88
N LEU A 298 -18.17 15.23 27.51
CA LEU A 298 -19.27 16.17 27.34
C LEU A 298 -19.59 16.91 28.65
N ARG A 299 -19.62 16.22 29.79
CA ARG A 299 -19.80 16.87 31.10
C ARG A 299 -18.68 17.86 31.42
N LYS A 300 -17.43 17.52 31.11
CA LYS A 300 -16.29 18.44 31.29
C LYS A 300 -16.41 19.66 30.36
N LEU A 301 -16.85 19.44 29.12
CA LEU A 301 -17.07 20.50 28.15
C LEU A 301 -18.18 21.45 28.61
N GLU A 302 -19.30 20.94 29.11
CA GLU A 302 -20.40 21.73 29.65
C GLU A 302 -20.00 22.51 30.90
N ALA A 303 -19.25 21.89 31.81
CA ALA A 303 -18.71 22.57 32.99
C ALA A 303 -17.75 23.70 32.60
N ALA A 304 -16.85 23.46 31.64
CA ALA A 304 -15.95 24.50 31.13
C ALA A 304 -16.72 25.65 30.47
N HIS A 305 -17.76 25.36 29.68
CA HIS A 305 -18.61 26.39 29.10
C HIS A 305 -19.33 27.22 30.16
N ARG A 306 -19.88 26.60 31.22
CA ARG A 306 -20.49 27.35 32.33
C ARG A 306 -19.48 28.26 33.02
N THR A 307 -18.29 27.76 33.33
CA THR A 307 -17.24 28.57 33.96
C THR A 307 -16.84 29.75 33.06
N ILE A 308 -16.73 29.54 31.74
CA ILE A 308 -16.47 30.61 30.79
C ILE A 308 -17.61 31.63 30.80
N GLN A 309 -18.86 31.19 30.80
CA GLN A 309 -20.05 32.05 30.85
C GLN A 309 -20.08 32.88 32.14
N GLU A 310 -19.87 32.25 33.29
CA GLU A 310 -19.82 32.91 34.60
C GLU A 310 -18.68 33.94 34.68
N LEU A 311 -17.51 33.60 34.14
CA LEU A 311 -16.41 34.55 34.01
C LEU A 311 -16.79 35.73 33.12
N GLN A 312 -17.47 35.49 31.99
CA GLN A 312 -17.92 36.55 31.08
C GLN A 312 -18.98 37.46 31.68
N ASP A 313 -19.87 36.90 32.49
CA ASP A 313 -20.95 37.64 33.16
C ASP A 313 -20.48 38.35 34.44
N SER A 314 -19.30 37.99 34.95
CA SER A 314 -18.72 38.60 36.15
C SER A 314 -18.47 40.10 36.01
N THR A 315 -18.67 40.83 37.11
CA THR A 315 -18.45 42.29 37.18
C THR A 315 -17.01 42.66 36.81
N SER A 316 -16.03 41.85 37.21
CA SER A 316 -14.61 42.08 36.89
C SER A 316 -14.34 41.97 35.39
N TRP A 317 -14.95 40.99 34.70
CA TRP A 317 -14.83 40.85 33.26
C TRP A 317 -15.49 42.01 32.52
N ARG A 318 -16.67 42.44 32.93
CA ARG A 318 -17.37 43.59 32.32
C ARG A 318 -16.61 44.90 32.51
N VAL A 319 -16.09 45.15 33.71
CA VAL A 319 -15.32 46.37 34.04
C VAL A 319 -13.99 46.43 33.28
N THR A 320 -13.31 45.29 33.08
CA THR A 320 -12.04 45.25 32.35
C THR A 320 -12.21 45.10 30.84
N GLY A 321 -13.44 45.07 30.32
CA GLY A 321 -13.77 44.97 28.89
C GLY A 321 -13.10 46.02 28.00
N PRO A 322 -13.15 47.33 28.34
CA PRO A 322 -12.48 48.38 27.57
C PRO A 322 -10.96 48.19 27.46
N LEU A 323 -10.31 47.75 28.55
CA LEU A 323 -8.87 47.49 28.59
C LEU A 323 -8.48 46.27 27.74
N ARG A 324 -9.30 45.22 27.72
CA ARG A 324 -9.08 44.04 26.85
C ARG A 324 -9.28 44.37 25.37
N SER A 325 -10.25 45.22 25.04
CA SER A 325 -10.46 45.74 23.69
C SER A 325 -9.25 46.55 23.20
N LEU A 326 -8.73 47.46 24.03
CA LEU A 326 -7.50 48.21 23.74
C LEU A 326 -6.27 47.30 23.55
N GLY A 327 -6.08 46.32 24.44
CA GLY A 327 -4.98 45.36 24.34
C GLY A 327 -5.04 44.48 23.08
N SER A 328 -6.22 43.99 22.71
CA SER A 328 -6.41 43.21 21.47
C SER A 328 -6.18 44.05 20.20
N THR A 329 -6.57 45.33 20.22
CA THR A 329 -6.37 46.26 19.10
C THR A 329 -4.89 46.63 18.94
N LEU A 330 -4.18 46.86 20.04
CA LEU A 330 -2.73 47.11 20.04
C LEU A 330 -1.95 45.87 19.58
N ARG A 331 -2.36 44.67 19.98
CA ARG A 331 -1.72 43.41 19.55
C ARG A 331 -1.94 43.13 18.07
N ARG A 332 -3.14 43.43 17.54
CA ARG A 332 -3.43 43.37 16.09
C ARG A 332 -2.67 44.41 15.26
N LYS A 333 -2.45 45.62 15.79
CA LYS A 333 -1.61 46.64 15.12
C LYS A 333 -0.13 46.24 15.10
N ARG A 334 0.37 45.61 16.18
CA ARG A 334 1.75 45.09 16.27
C ARG A 334 2.03 43.87 15.39
N GLN A 335 1.01 43.15 14.95
CA GLN A 335 1.13 42.03 14.01
C GLN A 335 0.97 42.46 12.53
N ARG A 336 0.60 43.72 12.28
CA ARG A 336 0.39 44.28 10.92
C ARG A 336 1.43 45.34 10.54
N ALA A 337 2.34 45.67 11.45
CA ALA A 337 3.58 46.40 11.19
C ALA A 337 4.72 45.37 11.25
#